data_AF-A0A9W3C9B0-F1
#
_entry.id   AF-A0A9W3C9B0-F1
#
_cell.length_a   1.000
_cell.length_b   1.000
_cell.length_c   1.000
_cell.angle_alpha   90.00
_cell.angle_beta   90.00
_cell.angle_gamma   90.00
#
_symmetry.space_group_name_H-M   'P 1'
#
loop_
_entity.id
_entity.type
_entity.pdbx_description
1 polymer ?
#
loop_
_entity_poly.entity_id
_entity_poly.type
_entity_poly.pdbx_seq_one_letter_code
_entity_poly.pdbx_strand_id
1 'polypeptide(L)'
;MQDMEPPIVNGRGTETGQVITTTVGGRDGKPKQTISYMAQRVVGTGSFGVVFQAKCLETGEQVAIKKVLQDKKYNNRELQIMRLQDHPNVL
;
A
#
# COMPACT_ATOMS: atom_id res chain seq x y z
N MET A 1 17.20 -16.43 -5.43
CA MET A 1 16.31 -15.28 -5.66
C MET A 1 14.90 -15.75 -5.34
N GLN A 2 14.34 -15.38 -4.19
CA GLN A 2 12.97 -15.76 -3.84
C GLN A 2 12.01 -14.72 -4.41
N ASP A 3 11.19 -15.14 -5.36
CA ASP A 3 10.04 -14.40 -5.86
C ASP A 3 9.12 -14.04 -4.69
N MET A 4 9.14 -12.76 -4.28
CA MET A 4 8.19 -12.24 -3.31
C MET A 4 6.91 -11.91 -4.04
N GLU A 5 5.93 -12.81 -3.97
CA GLU A 5 4.56 -12.51 -4.40
C GLU A 5 4.04 -11.29 -3.62
N PRO A 6 3.58 -10.23 -4.31
CA PRO A 6 3.05 -9.06 -3.63
C PRO A 6 1.76 -9.45 -2.89
N PRO A 7 1.51 -8.91 -1.68
CA PRO A 7 0.26 -9.13 -0.98
C PRO A 7 -0.91 -8.67 -1.85
N ILE A 8 -1.79 -9.61 -2.19
CA ILE A 8 -3.00 -9.39 -2.98
C ILE A 8 -4.03 -8.61 -2.17
N VAL A 9 -4.28 -7.36 -2.54
CA VAL A 9 -5.43 -6.58 -2.02
C VAL A 9 -6.65 -6.87 -2.90
N ASN A 10 -7.53 -7.76 -2.45
CA ASN A 10 -8.81 -8.00 -3.10
C ASN A 10 -9.80 -6.87 -2.75
N GLY A 11 -10.01 -5.92 -3.66
CA GLY A 11 -10.99 -4.85 -3.43
C GLY A 11 -11.49 -4.17 -4.71
N ARG A 12 -12.71 -4.56 -5.14
CA ARG A 12 -13.55 -3.72 -6.01
C ARG A 12 -13.74 -2.36 -5.30
N GLY A 13 -13.45 -1.25 -6.00
CA GLY A 13 -13.70 0.13 -5.57
C GLY A 13 -13.27 0.49 -4.14
N THR A 14 -12.10 1.13 -3.96
CA THR A 14 -11.78 1.72 -2.65
C THR A 14 -12.47 3.06 -2.56
N GLU A 15 -13.60 3.09 -1.88
CA GLU A 15 -14.38 4.29 -1.59
C GLU A 15 -14.02 4.87 -0.22
N THR A 16 -14.32 6.14 -0.02
CA THR A 16 -14.16 6.81 1.27
C THR A 16 -14.92 6.06 2.37
N GLY A 17 -14.27 5.77 3.49
CA GLY A 17 -14.83 4.96 4.58
C GLY A 17 -14.49 3.48 4.53
N GLN A 18 -13.92 2.99 3.42
CA GLN A 18 -13.49 1.59 3.34
C GLN A 18 -12.28 1.30 4.23
N VAL A 19 -12.32 0.14 4.88
CA VAL A 19 -11.16 -0.44 5.57
C VAL A 19 -10.35 -1.30 4.59
N ILE A 20 -9.06 -0.98 4.47
CA ILE A 20 -8.08 -1.70 3.67
C ILE A 20 -7.22 -2.50 4.64
N THR A 21 -7.34 -3.83 4.59
CA THR A 21 -6.55 -4.73 5.44
C THR A 21 -5.45 -5.39 4.62
N THR A 22 -4.21 -5.35 5.12
CA THR A 22 -3.09 -6.04 4.52
C THR A 22 -2.33 -6.85 5.56
N THR A 23 -1.81 -8.00 5.15
CA THR A 23 -0.96 -8.83 6.01
C THR A 23 0.49 -8.53 5.65
N VAL A 24 1.21 -7.93 6.58
CA VAL A 24 2.65 -7.74 6.45
C VAL A 24 3.33 -9.01 6.97
N GLY A 25 4.08 -9.66 6.09
CA GLY A 25 4.81 -10.89 6.41
C GLY A 25 5.87 -10.66 7.47
N GLY A 26 5.89 -11.52 8.48
CA GLY A 26 6.91 -11.54 9.52
C GLY A 26 8.25 -11.95 8.96
N ARG A 27 9.12 -10.97 8.71
CA ARG A 27 10.55 -11.21 8.47
C ARG A 27 11.21 -11.59 9.80
N ASP A 28 12.22 -12.44 9.73
CA ASP A 28 13.07 -12.82 10.89
C ASP A 28 12.34 -13.58 12.01
N GLY A 29 11.37 -14.44 11.68
CA GLY A 29 10.65 -15.28 12.65
C GLY A 29 9.56 -14.56 13.45
N LYS A 30 9.27 -13.30 13.13
CA LYS A 30 8.16 -12.54 13.71
C LYS A 30 6.80 -13.09 13.21
N PRO A 31 5.72 -13.00 14.02
CA PRO A 31 4.39 -13.37 13.56
C PRO A 31 3.95 -12.46 12.41
N LYS A 32 3.15 -13.00 11.48
CA LYS A 32 2.46 -12.19 10.47
C LYS A 32 1.60 -11.15 11.17
N GLN A 33 1.75 -9.88 10.80
CA GLN A 33 0.94 -8.81 11.37
C GLN A 33 -0.10 -8.37 10.36
N THR A 34 -1.36 -8.38 10.79
CA THR A 34 -2.45 -7.77 10.04
C THR A 34 -2.49 -6.29 10.39
N ILE A 35 -2.48 -5.43 9.38
CA ILE A 35 -2.57 -3.97 9.53
C ILE A 35 -3.79 -3.49 8.75
N SER A 36 -4.56 -2.59 9.36
CA SER A 36 -5.82 -2.09 8.82
C SER A 36 -5.77 -0.58 8.67
N TYR A 37 -6.20 -0.08 7.52
CA TYR A 37 -6.23 1.35 7.21
C TYR A 37 -7.64 1.78 6.87
N MET A 38 -8.12 2.86 7.49
CA MET A 38 -9.38 3.48 7.11
C MET A 38 -9.13 4.57 6.07
N ALA A 39 -9.63 4.40 4.85
CA ALA A 39 -9.57 5.42 3.82
C ALA A 39 -10.49 6.59 4.21
N GLN A 40 -9.93 7.79 4.38
CA GLN A 40 -10.67 8.96 4.88
C GLN A 40 -11.14 9.90 3.78
N ARG A 41 -10.34 10.09 2.73
CA ARG A 41 -10.72 10.87 1.54
C ARG A 41 -9.72 10.67 0.40
N VAL A 42 -10.15 10.97 -0.81
CA VAL A 42 -9.27 11.12 -1.97
C VAL A 42 -8.47 12.41 -1.82
N VAL A 43 -7.16 12.34 -2.05
CA VAL A 43 -6.25 13.50 -2.05
C VAL A 43 -5.53 13.70 -3.38
N GLY A 44 -5.64 12.75 -4.31
CA GLY A 44 -5.10 12.91 -5.65
C GLY A 44 -5.66 11.88 -6.62
N THR A 45 -5.83 12.30 -7.87
CA THR A 45 -6.24 11.43 -8.98
C THR A 45 -5.26 11.66 -10.13
N GLY A 46 -4.76 10.58 -10.71
CA GLY A 46 -3.85 10.63 -11.84
C GLY A 46 -4.12 9.50 -12.83
N SER A 47 -3.36 9.49 -13.93
CA SER A 47 -3.49 8.47 -14.99
C SER A 47 -3.35 7.04 -14.49
N PHE A 48 -2.51 6.81 -13.47
CA PHE A 48 -2.21 5.47 -12.94
C PHE A 48 -3.12 5.03 -11.80
N GLY A 49 -3.97 5.92 -11.26
CA GLY A 49 -4.88 5.59 -10.18
C GLY A 49 -5.18 6.73 -9.22
N VAL A 50 -5.52 6.37 -7.98
CA VAL A 50 -6.07 7.29 -6.97
C VAL A 50 -5.25 7.20 -5.69
N VAL A 51 -4.98 8.36 -5.08
CA VAL A 51 -4.32 8.48 -3.77
C VAL A 51 -5.36 8.84 -2.72
N PHE A 52 -5.40 8.06 -1.66
CA PHE A 52 -6.24 8.30 -0.49
C PHE A 52 -5.39 8.78 0.67
N GLN A 53 -5.89 9.74 1.43
CA GLN A 53 -5.47 9.91 2.81
C GLN A 53 -6.19 8.86 3.65
N ALA A 54 -5.45 8.12 4.46
CA ALA A 54 -5.97 7.09 5.31
C ALA A 54 -5.37 7.18 6.72
N LYS A 55 -6.02 6.54 7.67
CA LYS A 55 -5.51 6.39 9.03
C LYS A 55 -5.17 4.93 9.30
N CYS A 56 -3.94 4.67 9.74
CA CYS A 56 -3.54 3.38 10.30
C CYS A 56 -4.32 3.14 11.60
N LEU A 57 -5.06 2.04 11.70
CA LEU A 57 -5.91 1.78 12.87
C LEU A 57 -5.09 1.30 14.07
N GLU A 58 -3.92 0.72 13.83
CA GLU A 58 -3.01 0.21 14.85
C GLU A 58 -2.16 1.31 15.48
N THR A 59 -1.67 2.27 14.70
CA THR A 59 -0.78 3.35 15.18
C THR A 59 -1.49 4.70 15.32
N GLY A 60 -2.63 4.87 14.66
CA GLY A 60 -3.33 6.15 14.56
C GLY A 60 -2.71 7.14 13.58
N GLU A 61 -1.61 6.78 12.92
CA GLU A 61 -0.89 7.66 11.99
C GLU A 61 -1.66 7.88 10.69
N GLN A 62 -1.49 9.08 10.14
CA GLN A 62 -2.04 9.44 8.83
C GLN A 62 -1.05 9.02 7.75
N VAL A 63 -1.55 8.32 6.73
CA VAL A 63 -0.75 7.79 5.61
C VAL A 63 -1.41 8.10 4.28
N ALA A 64 -0.62 8.10 3.21
CA ALA A 64 -1.11 8.13 1.84
C ALA A 64 -1.14 6.72 1.26
N ILE A 65 -2.29 6.30 0.71
CA ILE A 65 -2.44 5.01 0.02
C ILE A 65 -2.65 5.29 -1.46
N LYS A 66 -1.63 5.00 -2.28
CA LYS A 66 -1.71 5.05 -3.74
C LYS A 66 -2.25 3.72 -4.27
N LYS A 67 -3.51 3.71 -4.70
CA LYS A 67 -4.10 2.57 -5.40
C LYS A 67 -3.78 2.69 -6.89
N VAL A 68 -3.03 1.72 -7.40
CA VAL A 68 -2.68 1.60 -8.81
C VAL A 68 -3.36 0.38 -9.43
N LEU A 69 -3.71 0.48 -10.71
CA LEU A 69 -4.13 -0.68 -11.48
C LEU A 69 -2.88 -1.52 -11.78
N GLN A 70 -2.82 -2.73 -11.24
CA GLN A 70 -1.74 -3.66 -11.55
C GLN A 70 -2.13 -4.53 -12.75
N ASP A 71 -1.72 -4.11 -13.94
CA ASP A 71 -1.78 -4.96 -15.14
C ASP A 71 -0.59 -5.93 -15.13
N LYS A 72 -0.88 -7.22 -15.29
CA LYS A 72 0.12 -8.30 -15.29
C LYS A 72 1.20 -8.13 -16.36
N LYS A 73 0.91 -7.37 -17.43
CA LYS A 73 1.87 -7.10 -18.50
C LYS A 73 2.90 -6.03 -18.14
N TYR A 74 2.66 -5.27 -17.08
CA TYR A 74 3.51 -4.14 -16.70
C TYR A 74 4.12 -4.36 -15.32
N ASN A 75 5.44 -4.21 -15.24
CA ASN A 75 6.14 -4.25 -13.97
C ASN A 75 5.92 -2.94 -13.20
N ASN A 76 5.63 -3.04 -11.90
CA ASN A 76 5.54 -1.88 -11.02
C ASN A 76 6.96 -1.41 -10.65
N ARG A 77 7.59 -0.66 -11.56
CA ARG A 77 8.95 -0.13 -11.40
C ARG A 77 9.05 0.86 -10.23
N GLU A 78 7.99 1.62 -9.96
CA GLU A 78 7.94 2.54 -8.81
C GLU A 78 8.17 1.78 -7.50
N LEU A 79 7.45 0.69 -7.26
CA LEU A 79 7.61 -0.13 -6.06
C LEU A 79 9.03 -0.70 -5.92
N GLN A 80 9.64 -1.13 -7.03
CA GLN A 80 11.02 -1.63 -7.02
C GLN A 80 12.01 -0.52 -6.65
N ILE A 81 11.86 0.68 -7.21
CA ILE A 81 12.73 1.82 -6.90
C ILE A 81 12.55 2.26 -5.45
N MET A 82 11.30 2.41 -4.98
CA MET A 82 11.00 2.83 -3.60
C MET A 82 11.63 1.90 -2.56
N ARG A 83 11.67 0.58 -2.82
CA ARG A 83 12.34 -0.39 -1.92
C ARG A 83 13.85 -0.22 -1.81
N LEU A 84 14.49 0.52 -2.73
CA LEU A 84 15.92 0.77 -2.75
C LEU A 84 16.29 2.13 -2.13
N GLN A 85 15.30 2.96 -1.76
CA GLN A 85 15.55 4.28 -1.20
C GLN A 85 15.53 4.22 0.33
N ASP A 86 16.53 4.85 0.94
CA ASP A 86 16.59 5.13 2.38
C ASP A 86 17.34 6.47 2.56
N HIS A 87 16.60 7.57 2.47
CA HIS A 87 17.17 8.92 2.51
C HIS A 87 16.16 9.91 3.11
N PRO A 88 16.57 10.86 3.99
CA PRO A 88 15.67 11.74 4.71
C PRO A 88 14.78 12.65 3.84
N ASN A 89 15.20 12.90 2.60
CA ASN A 89 14.45 13.72 1.63
C ASN A 89 13.68 12.89 0.58
N VAL A 90 13.57 11.58 0.79
CA VAL A 90 12.81 10.66 -0.08
C VAL A 90 11.74 9.98 0.77
N LEU A 91 10.50 10.06 0.31
CA LEU A 91 9.32 9.45 0.94
C LEU A 91 9.27 7.93 0.69
#